data_AF-A0A167QVW2-F1
#
_entry.id   AF-A0A167QVW2-F1
#
_cell.length_a   1.000
_cell.length_b   1.000
_cell.length_c   1.000
_cell.angle_alpha   90.00
_cell.angle_beta   90.00
_cell.angle_gamma   90.00
#
_symmetry.space_group_name_H-M   'P 1'
#
loop_
_entity.id
_entity.type
_entity.pdbx_description
1 polymer ?
#
loop_
_entity_poly.entity_id
_entity_poly.type
_entity_poly.pdbx_seq_one_letter_code
_entity_poly.pdbx_strand_id
1 'polypeptide(L)'
;MAKGKGKAKGKGKAKAGNPAKKPAPTPKTPSQLPLAGPATPTKAVLEQKVVTPELQYAMEPEDVAEVAAVAETMPPPSRTEEAKALLEKQAALVDAAFRRVKEEEEALEARLDQVTEQIAILSHKWEEGKIALPRGRYLAQRAKNLNLQQQLMSRLSLLLTKGAQLAGSWASDMITDGIKRDMVEDWTLIDAVLRCYPELKDARKTIKPHRTQQQQVLFRKKLFSTYGGGPNNEEELIYCPISHARVELATAAHLVDVNVGVKTAAALFGEDEEHIWSAKNGLLMHKAFEELLDNAKAVILPASDEPDETELVFFLLTTDIGPRRTAVWGHEALHGRKLVFINDYRPGKRYLYFKAIMTLLRRRRAEVDGHWNDLEQLPSIAKMMWASPGPYLRNSILYRFSREVGCLTKKDANRFWGLDTEEAFAGLSLEDNKTVGALAAQASSAALATKSGKDSQGEETESEGREDMGEYDDDPFIGE
;
A
#
# COMPACT_ATOMS: atom_id res chain seq x y z
N MET A 1 29.10 40.06 42.84
CA MET A 1 30.24 40.86 42.35
C MET A 1 31.52 40.04 42.49
N ALA A 2 32.14 39.61 41.39
CA ALA A 2 33.59 39.39 41.26
C ALA A 2 33.90 38.79 39.88
N LYS A 3 34.80 39.44 39.16
CA LYS A 3 35.37 39.03 37.86
C LYS A 3 36.32 37.85 38.07
N GLY A 4 36.31 36.88 37.14
CA GLY A 4 37.35 35.84 37.04
C GLY A 4 37.84 35.71 35.60
N LYS A 5 38.92 36.41 35.25
CA LYS A 5 39.69 36.20 34.02
C LYS A 5 40.71 35.08 34.26
N GLY A 6 40.73 34.07 33.39
CA GLY A 6 41.78 33.05 33.35
C GLY A 6 42.40 32.94 31.96
N LYS A 7 43.59 33.50 31.77
CA LYS A 7 44.51 33.22 30.66
C LYS A 7 45.34 31.98 31.00
N ALA A 8 45.54 31.08 30.05
CA ALA A 8 46.71 30.19 30.06
C ALA A 8 47.23 29.96 28.64
N LYS A 9 48.49 30.36 28.44
CA LYS A 9 49.34 30.05 27.29
C LYS A 9 49.93 28.66 27.50
N GLY A 10 50.02 27.85 26.45
CA GLY A 10 50.84 26.64 26.41
C GLY A 10 51.50 26.48 25.05
N LYS A 11 52.78 26.88 24.95
CA LYS A 11 53.67 26.58 23.81
C LYS A 11 54.22 25.16 24.00
N GLY A 12 54.21 24.35 22.94
CA GLY A 12 54.95 23.09 22.87
C GLY A 12 55.47 22.85 21.45
N LYS A 13 56.79 23.04 21.26
CA LYS A 13 57.57 22.68 20.06
C LYS A 13 58.21 21.30 20.28
N ALA A 14 58.11 20.41 19.29
CA ALA A 14 59.07 19.33 18.98
C ALA A 14 58.71 18.84 17.56
N LYS A 15 59.42 19.16 16.47
CA LYS A 15 60.75 18.76 15.98
C LYS A 15 60.89 17.25 15.65
N ALA A 16 60.89 17.00 14.34
CA ALA A 16 61.69 16.07 13.54
C ALA A 16 61.60 14.55 13.78
N GLY A 17 61.20 13.85 12.72
CA GLY A 17 61.40 12.41 12.53
C GLY A 17 60.94 11.97 11.14
N ASN A 18 61.79 12.16 10.13
CA ASN A 18 61.63 11.58 8.78
C ASN A 18 62.37 10.24 8.78
N PRO A 19 61.79 9.15 8.23
CA PRO A 19 62.59 8.45 7.22
C PRO A 19 61.79 7.81 6.06
N ALA A 20 62.54 7.66 4.97
CA ALA A 20 62.44 6.62 3.94
C ALA A 20 61.33 6.74 2.88
N LYS A 21 61.70 7.45 1.80
CA LYS A 21 61.27 7.17 0.42
C LYS A 21 61.44 5.68 0.10
N LYS A 22 60.35 5.00 -0.27
CA LYS A 22 60.37 3.76 -1.05
C LYS A 22 59.97 4.06 -2.50
N PRO A 23 60.56 3.36 -3.49
CA PRO A 23 60.42 3.68 -4.90
C PRO A 23 59.05 3.27 -5.47
N ALA A 24 58.57 4.09 -6.40
CA ALA A 24 57.36 3.85 -7.18
C ALA A 24 57.56 2.66 -8.15
N PRO A 25 56.60 1.72 -8.24
CA PRO A 25 56.58 0.75 -9.31
C PRO A 25 55.90 1.30 -10.57
N THR A 26 56.49 0.91 -11.70
CA THR A 26 56.19 1.21 -13.10
C THR A 26 54.76 0.91 -13.56
N PRO A 27 54.27 1.57 -14.63
CA PRO A 27 52.94 1.36 -15.19
C PRO A 27 52.87 0.02 -15.93
N LYS A 28 51.93 -0.84 -15.54
CA LYS A 28 51.62 -2.09 -16.24
C LYS A 28 50.58 -1.86 -17.33
N THR A 29 50.91 -2.31 -18.53
CA THR A 29 50.10 -2.45 -19.74
C THR A 29 48.80 -3.24 -19.47
N PRO A 30 47.67 -2.93 -20.14
CA PRO A 30 46.41 -3.65 -19.95
C PRO A 30 46.49 -5.07 -20.53
N SER A 31 46.54 -6.05 -19.64
CA SER A 31 46.33 -7.46 -19.96
C SER A 31 44.83 -7.73 -20.14
N GLN A 32 44.48 -8.28 -21.29
CA GLN A 32 43.15 -8.76 -21.63
C GLN A 32 42.68 -9.82 -20.60
N LEU A 33 41.47 -9.64 -20.08
CA LEU A 33 40.75 -10.63 -19.28
C LEU A 33 39.96 -11.56 -20.23
N PRO A 34 40.05 -12.88 -20.09
CA PRO A 34 39.17 -13.80 -20.81
C PRO A 34 37.76 -13.74 -20.21
N LEU A 35 36.75 -13.55 -21.06
CA LEU A 35 35.34 -13.75 -20.71
C LEU A 35 35.13 -15.22 -20.30
N ALA A 36 34.94 -15.47 -19.02
CA ALA A 36 34.27 -16.67 -18.53
C ALA A 36 32.80 -16.29 -18.27
N GLY A 37 31.88 -16.81 -19.09
CA GLY A 37 30.45 -16.68 -18.85
C GLY A 37 30.04 -17.43 -17.56
N PRO A 38 28.99 -16.99 -16.85
CA PRO A 38 28.51 -17.71 -15.68
C PRO A 38 27.90 -19.05 -16.10
N ALA A 39 28.48 -20.14 -15.59
CA ALA A 39 27.84 -21.45 -15.59
C ALA A 39 26.61 -21.41 -14.67
N THR A 40 25.44 -21.68 -15.23
CA THR A 40 24.16 -21.82 -14.52
C THR A 40 24.20 -23.04 -13.59
N PRO A 41 23.90 -22.91 -12.29
CA PRO A 41 23.68 -24.05 -11.42
C PRO A 41 22.22 -24.54 -11.56
N THR A 42 21.98 -25.52 -12.42
CA THR A 42 20.64 -26.12 -12.68
C THR A 42 20.19 -27.17 -11.65
N LYS A 43 20.84 -27.28 -10.49
CA LYS A 43 20.69 -28.50 -9.65
C LYS A 43 19.84 -28.39 -8.39
N ALA A 44 19.24 -27.24 -8.07
CA ALA A 44 18.45 -27.07 -6.84
C ALA A 44 16.92 -27.03 -7.05
N VAL A 45 16.42 -27.18 -8.28
CA VAL A 45 15.00 -26.95 -8.65
C VAL A 45 14.06 -28.12 -8.27
N LEU A 46 14.58 -29.24 -7.76
CA LEU A 46 13.81 -30.50 -7.69
C LEU A 46 13.30 -30.91 -6.29
N GLU A 47 13.39 -30.04 -5.28
CA GLU A 47 12.91 -30.33 -3.92
C GLU A 47 11.76 -29.43 -3.46
N GLN A 48 10.98 -28.84 -4.38
CA GLN A 48 9.74 -28.17 -3.99
C GLN A 48 8.63 -29.18 -3.71
N LYS A 49 7.96 -29.03 -2.56
CA LYS A 49 6.82 -29.85 -2.17
C LYS A 49 5.68 -29.65 -3.18
N VAL A 50 5.15 -30.77 -3.68
CA VAL A 50 4.10 -30.85 -4.72
C VAL A 50 2.75 -30.28 -4.26
N VAL A 51 2.53 -30.16 -2.95
CA VAL A 51 1.33 -29.57 -2.34
C VAL A 51 1.77 -28.51 -1.35
N THR A 52 1.41 -27.26 -1.59
CA THR A 52 1.63 -26.17 -0.65
C THR A 52 0.58 -26.21 0.47
N PRO A 53 0.88 -25.76 1.70
CA PRO A 53 -0.08 -25.69 2.80
C PRO A 53 -1.37 -24.93 2.45
N GLU A 54 -1.28 -23.95 1.55
CA GLU A 54 -2.38 -23.13 1.06
C GLU A 54 -3.32 -23.92 0.14
N LEU A 55 -2.75 -24.71 -0.79
CA LEU A 55 -3.52 -25.64 -1.63
C LEU A 55 -4.21 -26.70 -0.75
N GLN A 56 -3.52 -27.15 0.29
CA GLN A 56 -4.02 -28.10 1.29
C GLN A 56 -5.23 -27.58 2.08
N TYR A 57 -5.34 -26.27 2.28
CA TYR A 57 -6.45 -25.62 2.96
C TYR A 57 -7.64 -25.32 2.03
N ALA A 58 -7.39 -25.23 0.73
CA ALA A 58 -8.40 -24.95 -0.29
C ALA A 58 -9.02 -26.21 -0.91
N MET A 59 -8.34 -27.35 -0.82
CA MET A 59 -8.78 -28.64 -1.36
C MET A 59 -9.50 -29.49 -0.30
N GLU A 60 -10.40 -30.37 -0.73
CA GLU A 60 -10.99 -31.35 0.18
C GLU A 60 -9.90 -32.32 0.67
N PRO A 61 -9.99 -32.83 1.92
CA PRO A 61 -8.98 -33.71 2.49
C PRO A 61 -8.69 -34.96 1.63
N GLU A 62 -9.68 -35.42 0.89
CA GLU A 62 -9.62 -36.57 -0.02
C GLU A 62 -8.74 -36.26 -1.25
N ASP A 63 -8.90 -35.09 -1.85
CA ASP A 63 -8.11 -34.63 -3.00
C ASP A 63 -6.64 -34.38 -2.60
N VAL A 64 -6.42 -33.84 -1.40
CA VAL A 64 -5.08 -33.67 -0.81
C VAL A 64 -4.39 -35.02 -0.59
N ALA A 65 -5.12 -35.99 -0.02
CA ALA A 65 -4.59 -37.32 0.27
C ALA A 65 -4.23 -38.08 -1.00
N GLU A 66 -5.02 -37.92 -2.07
CA GLU A 66 -4.73 -38.54 -3.37
C GLU A 66 -3.45 -37.98 -4.01
N VAL A 67 -3.25 -36.65 -3.97
CA VAL A 67 -2.03 -36.02 -4.51
C VAL A 67 -0.79 -36.41 -3.70
N ALA A 68 -0.91 -36.50 -2.37
CA ALA A 68 0.18 -36.91 -1.49
C ALA A 68 0.59 -38.39 -1.69
N ALA A 69 -0.37 -39.30 -1.83
CA ALA A 69 -0.12 -40.72 -2.04
C ALA A 69 0.59 -41.01 -3.39
N VAL A 70 0.28 -40.22 -4.41
CA VAL A 70 0.96 -40.30 -5.72
C VAL A 70 2.41 -39.81 -5.61
N ALA A 71 2.69 -38.79 -4.80
CA ALA A 71 4.04 -38.26 -4.63
C ALA A 71 4.98 -39.22 -3.86
N GLU A 72 4.47 -39.98 -2.89
CA GLU A 72 5.28 -40.89 -2.05
C GLU A 72 5.68 -42.21 -2.73
N THR A 73 5.00 -42.61 -3.80
CA THR A 73 5.19 -43.94 -4.43
C THR A 73 6.12 -43.94 -5.65
N MET A 74 6.69 -42.80 -6.05
CA MET A 74 7.41 -42.69 -7.33
C MET A 74 8.95 -42.79 -7.22
N PRO A 75 9.62 -43.63 -8.05
CA PRO A 75 11.09 -43.66 -8.17
C PRO A 75 11.64 -42.47 -9.00
N PRO A 76 12.95 -42.15 -8.89
CA PRO A 76 13.56 -41.07 -9.66
C PRO A 76 13.71 -41.47 -11.14
N PRO A 77 13.67 -40.51 -12.08
CA PRO A 77 12.80 -40.68 -13.24
C PRO A 77 13.45 -40.63 -14.62
N SER A 78 12.85 -41.34 -15.58
CA SER A 78 12.86 -41.04 -17.02
C SER A 78 11.68 -40.10 -17.32
N ARG A 79 11.94 -38.79 -17.45
CA ARG A 79 11.08 -37.74 -16.87
C ARG A 79 10.41 -36.76 -17.85
N THR A 80 9.68 -37.20 -18.87
CA THR A 80 8.89 -36.27 -19.72
C THR A 80 7.40 -36.57 -19.79
N GLU A 81 6.99 -37.79 -20.12
CA GLU A 81 5.57 -38.15 -20.24
C GLU A 81 4.86 -38.18 -18.87
N GLU A 82 5.48 -38.77 -17.85
CA GLU A 82 4.89 -38.83 -16.50
C GLU A 82 4.83 -37.46 -15.82
N ALA A 83 5.84 -36.61 -16.04
CA ALA A 83 5.83 -35.24 -15.53
C ALA A 83 4.73 -34.40 -16.19
N LYS A 84 4.49 -34.61 -17.49
CA LYS A 84 3.41 -33.97 -18.23
C LYS A 84 2.04 -34.44 -17.74
N ALA A 85 1.85 -35.74 -17.52
CA ALA A 85 0.61 -36.29 -16.98
C ALA A 85 0.31 -35.74 -15.56
N LEU A 86 1.34 -35.58 -14.72
CA LEU A 86 1.19 -34.97 -13.40
C LEU A 86 0.77 -33.49 -13.48
N LEU A 87 1.40 -32.72 -14.38
CA LEU A 87 1.06 -31.32 -14.61
C LEU A 87 -0.38 -31.16 -15.12
N GLU A 88 -0.81 -32.03 -16.05
CA GLU A 88 -2.18 -32.06 -16.55
C GLU A 88 -3.19 -32.41 -15.43
N LYS A 89 -2.85 -33.36 -14.55
CA LYS A 89 -3.68 -33.69 -13.39
C LYS A 89 -3.79 -32.52 -12.42
N GLN A 90 -2.68 -31.82 -12.14
CA GLN A 90 -2.68 -30.63 -11.29
C GLN A 90 -3.49 -29.48 -11.89
N ALA A 91 -3.35 -29.23 -13.20
CA ALA A 91 -4.13 -28.22 -13.90
C ALA A 91 -5.64 -28.53 -13.85
N ALA A 92 -6.03 -29.80 -14.02
CA ALA A 92 -7.42 -30.23 -13.91
C ALA A 92 -8.00 -30.04 -12.50
N LEU A 93 -7.21 -30.31 -11.44
CA LEU A 93 -7.62 -30.08 -10.05
C LEU A 93 -7.81 -28.60 -9.76
N VAL A 94 -6.91 -27.74 -10.22
CA VAL A 94 -7.03 -26.29 -10.02
C VAL A 94 -8.23 -25.74 -10.80
N ASP A 95 -8.42 -26.15 -12.04
CA ASP A 95 -9.60 -25.77 -12.84
C ASP A 95 -10.92 -26.20 -12.17
N ALA A 96 -10.96 -27.40 -11.59
CA ALA A 96 -12.11 -27.86 -10.82
C ALA A 96 -12.34 -27.01 -9.56
N ALA A 97 -11.28 -26.64 -8.84
CA ALA A 97 -11.37 -25.76 -7.68
C ALA A 97 -11.88 -24.36 -8.07
N PHE A 98 -11.42 -23.79 -9.18
CA PHE A 98 -11.93 -22.53 -9.72
C PHE A 98 -13.41 -22.58 -10.06
N ARG A 99 -13.84 -23.66 -10.73
CA ARG A 99 -15.25 -23.84 -11.07
C ARG A 99 -16.11 -23.90 -9.81
N ARG A 100 -15.70 -24.63 -8.77
CA ARG A 100 -16.41 -24.67 -7.48
C ARG A 100 -16.49 -23.29 -6.80
N VAL A 101 -15.37 -22.56 -6.76
CA VAL A 101 -15.33 -21.19 -6.20
C VAL A 101 -16.28 -20.27 -6.95
N LYS A 102 -16.29 -20.34 -8.29
CA LYS A 102 -17.18 -19.52 -9.12
C LYS A 102 -18.65 -19.89 -8.97
N GLU A 103 -18.97 -21.18 -8.90
CA GLU A 103 -20.34 -21.65 -8.64
C GLU A 103 -20.85 -21.19 -7.27
N GLU A 104 -20.00 -21.24 -6.23
CA GLU A 104 -20.36 -20.72 -4.90
C GLU A 104 -20.50 -19.19 -4.91
N GLU A 105 -19.68 -18.48 -5.68
CA GLU A 105 -19.76 -17.03 -5.88
C GLU A 105 -21.10 -16.64 -6.50
N GLU A 106 -21.45 -17.23 -7.64
CA GLU A 106 -22.74 -17.00 -8.33
C GLU A 106 -23.93 -17.34 -7.42
N ALA A 107 -23.84 -18.41 -6.64
CA ALA A 107 -24.89 -18.79 -5.68
C ALA A 107 -25.04 -17.78 -4.52
N LEU A 108 -23.92 -17.23 -4.02
CA LEU A 108 -23.93 -16.21 -2.98
C LEU A 108 -24.45 -14.87 -3.48
N GLU A 109 -24.07 -14.48 -4.70
CA GLU A 109 -24.59 -13.27 -5.37
C GLU A 109 -26.10 -13.35 -5.57
N ALA A 110 -26.60 -14.45 -6.15
CA ALA A 110 -28.04 -14.65 -6.34
C ALA A 110 -28.81 -14.58 -5.01
N ARG A 111 -28.24 -15.12 -3.93
CA ARG A 111 -28.84 -15.05 -2.59
C ARG A 111 -28.78 -13.65 -1.99
N LEU A 112 -27.70 -12.92 -2.23
CA LEU A 112 -27.55 -11.53 -1.78
C LEU A 112 -28.58 -10.63 -2.47
N ASP A 113 -28.77 -10.79 -3.77
CA ASP A 113 -29.78 -10.07 -4.55
C ASP A 113 -31.19 -10.35 -4.04
N GLN A 114 -31.51 -11.62 -3.79
CA GLN A 114 -32.81 -12.02 -3.23
C GLN A 114 -33.07 -11.35 -1.87
N VAL A 115 -32.08 -11.33 -0.96
CA VAL A 115 -32.23 -10.69 0.37
C VAL A 115 -32.37 -9.17 0.22
N THR A 116 -31.63 -8.56 -0.70
CA THR A 116 -31.70 -7.13 -1.00
C THR A 116 -33.08 -6.74 -1.52
N GLU A 117 -33.63 -7.53 -2.46
CA GLU A 117 -34.98 -7.35 -2.97
C GLU A 117 -36.03 -7.52 -1.87
N GLN A 118 -35.88 -8.52 -0.99
CA GLN A 118 -36.78 -8.71 0.15
C GLN A 118 -36.78 -7.50 1.10
N ILE A 119 -35.62 -6.88 1.36
CA ILE A 119 -35.53 -5.65 2.16
C ILE A 119 -36.28 -4.51 1.47
N ALA A 120 -36.09 -4.35 0.15
CA ALA A 120 -36.76 -3.31 -0.62
C ALA A 120 -38.28 -3.48 -0.63
N ILE A 121 -38.78 -4.69 -0.91
CA ILE A 121 -40.21 -5.01 -0.91
C ILE A 121 -40.82 -4.81 0.47
N LEU A 122 -40.15 -5.29 1.53
CA LEU A 122 -40.64 -5.14 2.90
C LEU A 122 -40.75 -3.67 3.30
N SER A 123 -39.73 -2.86 2.97
CA SER A 123 -39.71 -1.43 3.27
C SER A 123 -40.81 -0.69 2.53
N HIS A 124 -40.94 -0.92 1.21
CA HIS A 124 -41.95 -0.29 0.36
C HIS A 124 -43.38 -0.64 0.80
N LYS A 125 -43.69 -1.93 0.99
CA LYS A 125 -45.04 -2.35 1.40
C LYS A 125 -45.42 -1.86 2.80
N TRP A 126 -44.44 -1.68 3.69
CA TRP A 126 -44.68 -1.12 5.02
C TRP A 126 -44.95 0.39 4.95
N GLU A 127 -44.17 1.14 4.15
CA GLU A 127 -44.37 2.58 3.91
C GLU A 127 -45.73 2.90 3.28
N GLU A 128 -46.21 2.06 2.36
CA GLU A 128 -47.54 2.18 1.74
C GLU A 128 -48.70 1.76 2.66
N GLY A 129 -48.42 1.23 3.86
CA GLY A 129 -49.44 0.67 4.75
C GLY A 129 -50.11 -0.61 4.22
N LYS A 130 -49.55 -1.24 3.17
CA LYS A 130 -50.07 -2.49 2.58
C LYS A 130 -49.84 -3.71 3.47
N ILE A 131 -48.93 -3.62 4.44
CA ILE A 131 -48.72 -4.66 5.46
C ILE A 131 -49.02 -4.08 6.84
N ALA A 132 -49.99 -4.68 7.54
CA ALA A 132 -50.32 -4.36 8.93
C ALA A 132 -49.29 -4.94 9.92
N LEU A 133 -48.02 -4.61 9.73
CA LEU A 133 -46.93 -4.98 10.64
C LEU A 133 -46.72 -3.87 11.69
N PRO A 134 -46.85 -4.16 13.00
CA PRO A 134 -46.47 -3.22 14.04
C PRO A 134 -45.01 -2.79 13.85
N ARG A 135 -44.70 -1.50 14.05
CA ARG A 135 -43.38 -0.90 13.81
C ARG A 135 -42.23 -1.71 14.41
N GLY A 136 -42.39 -2.24 15.63
CA GLY A 136 -41.37 -3.07 16.28
C GLY A 136 -41.05 -4.35 15.52
N ARG A 137 -42.07 -5.06 15.00
CA ARG A 137 -41.87 -6.29 14.21
C ARG A 137 -41.27 -6.00 12.84
N TYR A 138 -41.67 -4.90 12.19
CA TYR A 138 -41.06 -4.45 10.94
C TYR A 138 -39.56 -4.17 11.11
N LEU A 139 -39.19 -3.38 12.13
CA LEU A 139 -37.79 -3.05 12.40
C LEU A 139 -36.96 -4.31 12.72
N ALA A 140 -37.51 -5.25 13.50
CA ALA A 140 -36.84 -6.51 13.81
C ALA A 140 -36.61 -7.36 12.54
N GLN A 141 -37.62 -7.47 11.68
CA GLN A 141 -37.50 -8.24 10.43
C GLN A 141 -36.51 -7.58 9.44
N ARG A 142 -36.55 -6.25 9.33
CA ARG A 142 -35.61 -5.49 8.49
C ARG A 142 -34.17 -5.63 9.01
N ALA A 143 -33.97 -5.55 10.33
CA ALA A 143 -32.66 -5.76 10.95
C ALA A 143 -32.13 -7.19 10.71
N LYS A 144 -32.99 -8.20 10.79
CA LYS A 144 -32.64 -9.60 10.46
C LYS A 144 -32.17 -9.73 9.02
N ASN A 145 -32.89 -9.16 8.07
CA ASN A 145 -32.51 -9.22 6.65
C ASN A 145 -31.22 -8.43 6.37
N LEU A 146 -31.03 -7.25 6.98
CA LEU A 146 -29.80 -6.47 6.87
C LEU A 146 -28.58 -7.23 7.43
N ASN A 147 -28.76 -7.92 8.56
CA ASN A 147 -27.69 -8.75 9.12
C ASN A 147 -27.33 -9.90 8.18
N LEU A 148 -28.33 -10.59 7.62
CA LEU A 148 -28.11 -11.64 6.62
C LEU A 148 -27.40 -11.10 5.37
N GLN A 149 -27.81 -9.93 4.87
CA GLN A 149 -27.16 -9.24 3.75
C GLN A 149 -25.67 -9.01 4.05
N GLN A 150 -25.36 -8.47 5.22
CA GLN A 150 -23.97 -8.22 5.64
C GLN A 150 -23.14 -9.52 5.76
N GLN A 151 -23.74 -10.60 6.27
CA GLN A 151 -23.09 -11.91 6.33
C GLN A 151 -22.77 -12.46 4.93
N LEU A 152 -23.72 -12.38 4.00
CA LEU A 152 -23.54 -12.83 2.61
C LEU A 152 -22.44 -12.02 1.92
N MET A 153 -22.44 -10.70 2.07
CA MET A 153 -21.40 -9.84 1.52
C MET A 153 -20.01 -10.18 2.06
N SER A 154 -19.91 -10.44 3.37
CA SER A 154 -18.64 -10.82 3.99
C SER A 154 -18.12 -12.15 3.44
N ARG A 155 -19.03 -13.13 3.23
CA ARG A 155 -18.68 -14.43 2.66
C ARG A 155 -18.27 -14.32 1.19
N LEU A 156 -19.01 -13.53 0.41
CA LEU A 156 -18.69 -13.27 -1.00
C LEU A 156 -17.32 -12.60 -1.14
N SER A 157 -17.02 -11.59 -0.31
CA SER A 157 -15.70 -10.94 -0.29
C SER A 157 -14.57 -11.91 0.05
N LEU A 158 -14.78 -12.81 1.02
CA LEU A 158 -13.82 -13.85 1.35
C LEU A 158 -13.61 -14.81 0.18
N LEU A 159 -14.68 -15.22 -0.49
CA LEU A 159 -14.63 -16.15 -1.60
C LEU A 159 -13.92 -15.56 -2.82
N LEU A 160 -14.23 -14.30 -3.17
CA LEU A 160 -13.51 -13.53 -4.19
C LEU A 160 -12.02 -13.43 -3.86
N THR A 161 -11.68 -13.21 -2.60
CA THR A 161 -10.28 -13.16 -2.14
C THR A 161 -9.61 -14.52 -2.29
N LYS A 162 -10.29 -15.61 -1.91
CA LYS A 162 -9.77 -16.98 -2.09
C LYS A 162 -9.61 -17.36 -3.56
N GLY A 163 -10.56 -16.97 -4.41
CA GLY A 163 -10.46 -17.15 -5.87
C GLY A 163 -9.27 -16.38 -6.43
N ALA A 164 -9.07 -15.14 -5.99
CA ALA A 164 -7.91 -14.34 -6.36
C ALA A 164 -6.60 -14.93 -5.82
N GLN A 165 -6.58 -15.51 -4.61
CA GLN A 165 -5.41 -16.23 -4.06
C GLN A 165 -5.12 -17.50 -4.85
N LEU A 166 -6.13 -18.29 -5.21
CA LEU A 166 -5.97 -19.49 -6.04
C LEU A 166 -5.44 -19.13 -7.44
N ALA A 167 -5.91 -18.01 -8.02
CA ALA A 167 -5.36 -17.45 -9.25
C ALA A 167 -3.96 -16.90 -9.03
N GLY A 168 -3.74 -16.29 -7.89
CA GLY A 168 -2.48 -15.87 -7.28
C GLY A 168 -1.43 -16.95 -7.40
N SER A 169 -1.64 -18.03 -6.64
CA SER A 169 -0.73 -19.16 -6.51
C SER A 169 -0.56 -19.91 -7.83
N TRP A 170 -1.66 -20.25 -8.52
CA TRP A 170 -1.55 -20.99 -9.78
C TRP A 170 -0.80 -20.21 -10.84
N ALA A 171 -1.13 -18.93 -11.01
CA ALA A 171 -0.41 -18.12 -11.95
C ALA A 171 0.99 -17.80 -11.44
N SER A 172 1.25 -17.63 -10.14
CA SER A 172 2.62 -17.49 -9.62
C SER A 172 3.47 -18.70 -9.97
N ASP A 173 2.93 -19.92 -9.81
CA ASP A 173 3.63 -21.17 -10.17
C ASP A 173 3.89 -21.27 -11.68
N MET A 174 2.97 -20.76 -12.52
CA MET A 174 3.17 -20.62 -13.98
C MET A 174 4.04 -19.41 -14.38
N ILE A 175 4.06 -18.34 -13.58
CA ILE A 175 4.66 -17.01 -13.87
C ILE A 175 6.05 -16.89 -13.24
N THR A 176 6.47 -17.79 -12.34
CA THR A 176 7.88 -17.87 -11.92
C THR A 176 8.83 -18.08 -13.11
N ASP A 177 8.32 -18.53 -14.26
CA ASP A 177 9.06 -18.58 -15.53
C ASP A 177 8.70 -17.48 -16.55
N GLY A 178 7.76 -16.57 -16.29
CA GLY A 178 7.36 -15.59 -17.29
C GLY A 178 6.35 -14.52 -16.85
N ILE A 179 6.89 -13.40 -16.36
CA ILE A 179 6.31 -12.04 -16.42
C ILE A 179 5.19 -11.69 -15.41
N LYS A 180 5.60 -10.82 -14.46
CA LYS A 180 4.92 -9.63 -13.92
C LYS A 180 3.43 -9.48 -14.26
N ARG A 181 2.56 -9.81 -13.31
CA ARG A 181 1.13 -9.46 -13.35
C ARG A 181 0.90 -7.96 -13.41
N ASP A 182 -0.08 -7.57 -14.21
CA ASP A 182 -0.52 -6.19 -14.40
C ASP A 182 -1.68 -5.85 -13.45
N MET A 183 -1.57 -4.74 -12.72
CA MET A 183 -2.49 -4.37 -11.64
C MET A 183 -3.93 -4.06 -12.12
N VAL A 184 -4.15 -3.93 -13.43
CA VAL A 184 -5.40 -3.39 -14.02
C VAL A 184 -6.61 -4.29 -13.73
N GLU A 185 -6.42 -5.62 -13.73
CA GLU A 185 -7.53 -6.59 -13.56
C GLU A 185 -8.08 -6.59 -12.13
N ASP A 186 -7.20 -6.51 -11.12
CA ASP A 186 -7.59 -6.43 -9.70
C ASP A 186 -8.37 -5.15 -9.37
N TRP A 187 -8.01 -4.03 -10.00
CA TRP A 187 -8.75 -2.77 -9.86
C TRP A 187 -10.15 -2.83 -10.49
N THR A 188 -10.29 -3.57 -11.59
CA THR A 188 -11.56 -3.67 -12.32
C THR A 188 -12.60 -4.47 -11.52
N LEU A 189 -12.16 -5.54 -10.86
CA LEU A 189 -13.01 -6.37 -9.99
C LEU A 189 -13.50 -5.58 -8.76
N ILE A 190 -12.63 -4.73 -8.21
CA ILE A 190 -12.95 -3.95 -7.00
C ILE A 190 -13.87 -2.77 -7.31
N ASP A 191 -13.66 -2.08 -8.43
CA ASP A 191 -14.60 -1.07 -8.91
C ASP A 191 -15.97 -1.72 -9.26
N ALA A 192 -16.01 -2.98 -9.70
CA ALA A 192 -17.25 -3.73 -9.90
C ALA A 192 -17.97 -4.04 -8.57
N VAL A 193 -17.24 -4.50 -7.55
CA VAL A 193 -17.79 -4.75 -6.20
C VAL A 193 -18.32 -3.46 -5.54
N LEU A 194 -17.68 -2.31 -5.79
CA LEU A 194 -18.13 -1.01 -5.29
C LEU A 194 -19.38 -0.49 -6.01
N ARG A 195 -19.60 -0.87 -7.28
CA ARG A 195 -20.83 -0.55 -8.03
C ARG A 195 -22.04 -1.36 -7.56
N CYS A 196 -21.84 -2.50 -6.92
CA CYS A 196 -22.92 -3.36 -6.42
C CYS A 196 -23.56 -2.86 -5.10
N TYR A 197 -23.08 -1.75 -4.52
CA TYR A 197 -23.77 -1.10 -3.41
C TYR A 197 -24.92 -0.24 -3.96
N PRO A 198 -26.19 -0.53 -3.61
CA PRO A 198 -27.31 0.30 -4.04
C PRO A 198 -27.16 1.70 -3.46
N GLU A 199 -27.11 2.68 -4.36
CA GLU A 199 -27.05 4.10 -4.08
C GLU A 199 -28.12 4.47 -3.02
N LEU A 200 -27.70 5.19 -1.98
CA LEU A 200 -28.64 5.83 -1.06
C LEU A 200 -29.66 6.61 -1.89
N LYS A 201 -30.94 6.22 -1.83
CA LYS A 201 -32.05 6.98 -2.44
C LYS A 201 -31.88 8.44 -2.02
N ASP A 202 -31.68 9.31 -3.00
CA ASP A 202 -31.38 10.76 -2.95
C ASP A 202 -29.93 11.20 -3.24
N ALA A 203 -28.97 10.28 -3.47
CA ALA A 203 -27.62 10.64 -3.88
C ALA A 203 -27.55 11.05 -5.37
N ARG A 204 -27.79 12.32 -5.69
CA ARG A 204 -27.77 12.85 -7.08
C ARG A 204 -26.38 12.92 -7.75
N LYS A 205 -25.30 12.46 -7.11
CA LYS A 205 -23.95 12.43 -7.70
C LYS A 205 -23.13 11.30 -7.10
N THR A 206 -22.61 10.42 -7.95
CA THR A 206 -21.47 9.54 -7.64
C THR A 206 -20.24 10.41 -7.50
N ILE A 207 -19.89 10.80 -6.27
CA ILE A 207 -18.68 11.55 -5.98
C ILE A 207 -17.54 10.54 -5.85
N LYS A 208 -16.95 10.06 -6.97
CA LYS A 208 -15.49 9.91 -6.92
C LYS A 208 -15.01 11.34 -6.65
N PRO A 209 -14.30 11.63 -5.54
CA PRO A 209 -13.74 12.96 -5.35
C PRO A 209 -12.78 13.20 -6.52
N HIS A 210 -13.29 13.82 -7.58
CA HIS A 210 -12.51 14.06 -8.78
C HIS A 210 -11.54 15.17 -8.41
N ARG A 211 -10.27 14.81 -8.30
CA ARG A 211 -9.19 15.78 -8.14
C ARG A 211 -9.26 16.73 -9.34
N THR A 212 -9.55 17.99 -9.10
CA THR A 212 -9.42 18.97 -10.17
C THR A 212 -7.95 19.25 -10.43
N GLN A 213 -7.59 19.54 -11.68
CA GLN A 213 -6.22 19.93 -12.03
C GLN A 213 -5.78 21.14 -11.20
N GLN A 214 -6.70 22.07 -10.93
CA GLN A 214 -6.47 23.23 -10.05
C GLN A 214 -6.07 22.82 -8.62
N GLN A 215 -6.77 21.87 -8.00
CA GLN A 215 -6.41 21.37 -6.66
C GLN A 215 -5.02 20.74 -6.64
N GLN A 216 -4.66 19.99 -7.68
CA GLN A 216 -3.34 19.38 -7.81
C GLN A 216 -2.24 20.45 -7.93
N VAL A 217 -2.46 21.48 -8.76
CA VAL A 217 -1.54 22.61 -8.92
C VAL A 217 -1.39 23.39 -7.62
N LEU A 218 -2.48 23.67 -6.91
CA LEU A 218 -2.46 24.37 -5.62
C LEU A 218 -1.73 23.56 -4.55
N PHE A 219 -1.99 22.25 -4.46
CA PHE A 219 -1.28 21.37 -3.55
C PHE A 219 0.21 21.31 -3.84
N ARG A 220 0.58 21.20 -5.13
CA ARG A 220 1.97 21.25 -5.57
C ARG A 220 2.62 22.58 -5.16
N LYS A 221 2.04 23.73 -5.50
CA LYS A 221 2.54 25.05 -5.11
C LYS A 221 2.71 25.19 -3.59
N LYS A 222 1.75 24.69 -2.82
CA LYS A 222 1.79 24.68 -1.35
C LYS A 222 2.97 23.85 -0.83
N LEU A 223 3.20 22.65 -1.36
CA LEU A 223 4.34 21.82 -0.98
C LEU A 223 5.69 22.48 -1.31
N PHE A 224 5.83 23.07 -2.49
CA PHE A 224 7.05 23.75 -2.91
C PHE A 224 7.40 24.91 -1.99
N SER A 225 6.42 25.77 -1.72
CA SER A 225 6.56 26.88 -0.77
C SER A 225 6.95 26.39 0.63
N THR A 226 6.34 25.30 1.10
CA THR A 226 6.53 24.80 2.46
C THR A 226 7.88 24.10 2.66
N TYR A 227 8.31 23.27 1.73
CA TYR A 227 9.57 22.52 1.83
C TYR A 227 10.80 23.31 1.34
N GLY A 228 10.62 24.55 0.87
CA GLY A 228 11.71 25.36 0.32
C GLY A 228 12.23 24.80 -1.02
N GLY A 229 11.35 24.24 -1.84
CA GLY A 229 11.69 23.51 -3.08
C GLY A 229 12.23 24.38 -4.22
N GLY A 230 12.22 25.72 -4.07
CA GLY A 230 12.54 26.69 -5.12
C GLY A 230 11.29 27.36 -5.70
N PRO A 231 11.44 28.42 -6.52
CA PRO A 231 10.34 29.01 -7.26
C PRO A 231 9.67 27.96 -8.16
N ASN A 232 8.39 28.17 -8.43
CA ASN A 232 7.44 27.20 -8.98
C ASN A 232 7.66 26.90 -10.49
N ASN A 233 8.87 27.11 -11.00
CA ASN A 233 9.17 27.05 -12.42
C ASN A 233 9.43 25.59 -12.80
N GLU A 234 8.74 25.09 -13.82
CA GLU A 234 8.78 23.68 -14.25
C GLU A 234 10.17 23.22 -14.72
N GLU A 235 11.09 24.17 -14.96
CA GLU A 235 12.45 23.94 -15.42
C GLU A 235 13.47 23.76 -14.28
N GLU A 236 13.12 24.04 -13.02
CA GLU A 236 14.09 24.01 -11.93
C GLU A 236 14.14 22.65 -11.22
N LEU A 237 15.36 22.13 -11.02
CA LEU A 237 15.59 20.90 -10.28
C LEU A 237 15.04 21.00 -8.84
N ILE A 238 14.19 20.05 -8.45
CA ILE A 238 13.52 20.08 -7.15
C ILE A 238 14.27 19.19 -6.18
N TYR A 239 14.53 19.68 -4.98
CA TYR A 239 15.23 18.91 -3.96
C TYR A 239 14.37 17.74 -3.44
N CYS A 240 14.94 16.53 -3.48
CA CYS A 240 14.33 15.32 -2.93
C CYS A 240 15.01 14.92 -1.62
N PRO A 241 14.28 14.86 -0.49
CA PRO A 241 14.85 14.48 0.81
C PRO A 241 15.37 13.05 0.89
N ILE A 242 14.98 12.16 -0.04
CA ILE A 242 15.43 10.77 -0.07
C ILE A 242 16.77 10.65 -0.83
N SER A 243 16.90 11.27 -2.01
CA SER A 243 18.16 11.24 -2.77
C SER A 243 19.22 12.21 -2.25
N HIS A 244 18.82 13.20 -1.44
CA HIS A 244 19.66 14.31 -0.97
C HIS A 244 20.18 15.20 -2.12
N ALA A 245 19.44 15.24 -3.23
CA ALA A 245 19.82 15.97 -4.43
C ALA A 245 18.61 16.66 -5.06
N ARG A 246 18.88 17.69 -5.85
CA ARG A 246 17.88 18.27 -6.74
C ARG A 246 17.71 17.37 -7.97
N VAL A 247 16.47 17.07 -8.35
CA VAL A 247 16.11 16.11 -9.40
C VAL A 247 15.10 16.71 -10.38
N GLU A 248 15.20 16.32 -11.65
CA GLU A 248 14.30 16.78 -12.73
C GLU A 248 12.90 16.18 -12.59
N LEU A 249 12.80 14.88 -12.33
CA LEU A 249 11.54 14.15 -12.28
C LEU A 249 10.93 14.11 -10.86
N ALA A 250 10.87 15.26 -10.20
CA ALA A 250 10.28 15.35 -8.88
C ALA A 250 8.76 15.57 -8.93
N THR A 251 8.10 14.92 -7.97
CA THR A 251 6.66 14.88 -7.82
C THR A 251 6.25 15.40 -6.44
N ALA A 252 5.05 15.95 -6.38
CA ALA A 252 4.37 16.28 -5.14
C ALA A 252 3.54 15.06 -4.70
N ALA A 253 4.22 14.08 -4.11
CA ALA A 253 3.60 12.81 -3.73
C ALA A 253 2.67 13.00 -2.54
N HIS A 254 1.45 12.47 -2.64
CA HIS A 254 0.55 12.37 -1.50
C HIS A 254 0.93 11.14 -0.65
N LEU A 255 0.98 11.32 0.67
CA LEU A 255 1.16 10.20 1.60
C LEU A 255 -0.13 9.41 1.75
N VAL A 256 -1.26 10.13 1.93
CA VAL A 256 -2.61 9.59 1.90
C VAL A 256 -3.31 10.08 0.64
N ASP A 257 -3.79 9.14 -0.17
CA ASP A 257 -4.38 9.41 -1.47
C ASP A 257 -5.65 10.27 -1.36
N VAL A 258 -5.86 11.15 -2.34
CA VAL A 258 -7.05 12.00 -2.49
C VAL A 258 -8.33 11.19 -2.56
N ASN A 259 -8.24 9.94 -3.03
CA ASN A 259 -9.36 9.01 -3.13
C ASN A 259 -9.92 8.61 -1.75
N VAL A 260 -9.16 8.82 -0.66
CA VAL A 260 -9.69 8.64 0.71
C VAL A 260 -10.85 9.59 0.91
N GLY A 261 -10.79 10.80 0.37
CA GLY A 261 -11.84 11.80 0.48
C GLY A 261 -11.81 12.56 1.80
N VAL A 262 -12.33 13.79 1.78
CA VAL A 262 -12.20 14.74 2.90
C VAL A 262 -12.88 14.25 4.17
N LYS A 263 -14.11 13.71 4.08
CA LYS A 263 -14.87 13.23 5.25
C LYS A 263 -14.20 12.03 5.92
N THR A 264 -13.70 11.11 5.13
CA THR A 264 -12.99 9.91 5.56
C THR A 264 -11.67 10.28 6.19
N ALA A 265 -10.93 11.19 5.56
CA ALA A 265 -9.70 11.72 6.13
C ALA A 265 -9.96 12.43 7.46
N ALA A 266 -11.05 13.21 7.57
CA ALA A 266 -11.42 13.85 8.83
C ALA A 266 -11.73 12.82 9.93
N ALA A 267 -12.50 11.78 9.62
CA ALA A 267 -12.77 10.71 10.57
C ALA A 267 -11.50 9.89 10.93
N LEU A 268 -10.53 9.79 10.02
CA LEU A 268 -9.28 9.07 10.24
C LEU A 268 -8.22 9.87 10.98
N PHE A 269 -8.22 11.20 10.84
CA PHE A 269 -7.11 12.09 11.24
C PHE A 269 -7.52 13.29 12.12
N GLY A 270 -8.82 13.52 12.35
CA GLY A 270 -9.40 14.62 13.14
C GLY A 270 -10.28 15.58 12.32
N GLU A 271 -11.10 16.42 12.97
CA GLU A 271 -12.01 17.36 12.25
C GLU A 271 -11.36 18.69 11.84
N ASP A 272 -10.16 18.99 12.36
CA ASP A 272 -9.59 20.35 12.33
C ASP A 272 -8.70 20.67 11.11
N GLU A 273 -8.48 19.73 10.17
CA GLU A 273 -7.58 19.96 9.04
C GLU A 273 -8.15 19.54 7.67
N GLU A 274 -7.81 20.30 6.62
CA GLU A 274 -7.89 19.86 5.23
C GLU A 274 -6.85 18.76 4.95
N HIS A 275 -7.04 17.59 5.56
CA HIS A 275 -6.06 16.49 5.58
C HIS A 275 -5.53 16.12 4.20
N ILE A 276 -6.41 15.99 3.22
CA ILE A 276 -6.06 15.58 1.85
C ILE A 276 -5.08 16.57 1.21
N TRP A 277 -5.37 17.88 1.30
CA TRP A 277 -4.61 18.96 0.64
C TRP A 277 -3.63 19.67 1.57
N SER A 278 -3.35 19.07 2.73
CA SER A 278 -2.38 19.58 3.69
C SER A 278 -0.97 19.30 3.19
N ALA A 279 -0.06 20.29 3.28
CA ALA A 279 1.36 20.06 2.98
C ALA A 279 1.97 19.00 3.91
N LYS A 280 1.36 18.72 5.08
CA LYS A 280 1.79 17.64 5.98
C LYS A 280 1.47 16.26 5.39
N ASN A 281 0.49 16.15 4.51
CA ASN A 281 0.11 14.93 3.79
C ASN A 281 0.89 14.75 2.48
N GLY A 282 1.96 15.51 2.27
CA GLY A 282 2.76 15.39 1.05
C GLY A 282 4.25 15.48 1.28
N LEU A 283 5.00 15.00 0.29
CA LEU A 283 6.45 15.02 0.27
C LEU A 283 6.95 15.22 -1.17
N LEU A 284 7.90 16.16 -1.34
CA LEU A 284 8.58 16.33 -2.63
C LEU A 284 9.60 15.21 -2.79
N MET A 285 9.48 14.40 -3.85
CA MET A 285 10.43 13.31 -4.07
C MET A 285 10.58 12.95 -5.55
N HIS A 286 11.65 12.23 -5.89
CA HIS A 286 11.79 11.66 -7.22
C HIS A 286 10.66 10.66 -7.49
N LYS A 287 10.11 10.66 -8.72
CA LYS A 287 9.01 9.78 -9.13
C LYS A 287 9.26 8.29 -8.83
N ALA A 288 10.51 7.83 -8.98
CA ALA A 288 10.87 6.44 -8.68
C ALA A 288 10.65 6.06 -7.20
N PHE A 289 10.79 7.01 -6.26
CA PHE A 289 10.54 6.76 -4.84
C PHE A 289 9.05 6.80 -4.50
N GLU A 290 8.29 7.70 -5.14
CA GLU A 290 6.82 7.70 -5.06
C GLU A 290 6.28 6.33 -5.50
N GLU A 291 6.75 5.83 -6.66
CA GLU A 291 6.36 4.53 -7.16
C GLU A 291 6.78 3.37 -6.22
N LEU A 292 7.86 3.48 -5.43
CA LEU A 292 8.19 2.47 -4.40
C LEU A 292 7.16 2.47 -3.27
N LEU A 293 6.74 3.66 -2.80
CA LEU A 293 5.74 3.81 -1.74
C LEU A 293 4.36 3.36 -2.20
N ASP A 294 3.99 3.69 -3.44
CA ASP A 294 2.68 3.37 -3.99
C ASP A 294 2.52 1.88 -4.28
N ASN A 295 3.56 1.24 -4.82
CA ASN A 295 3.60 -0.21 -5.05
C ASN A 295 3.89 -1.03 -3.79
N ALA A 296 3.80 -0.43 -2.59
CA ALA A 296 4.02 -1.13 -1.33
C ALA A 296 5.38 -1.86 -1.28
N LYS A 297 6.43 -1.25 -1.85
CA LYS A 297 7.81 -1.76 -1.83
C LYS A 297 8.69 -1.03 -0.81
N ALA A 298 8.22 0.10 -0.29
CA ALA A 298 8.91 0.88 0.72
C ALA A 298 7.93 1.53 1.70
N VAL A 299 8.46 1.94 2.85
CA VAL A 299 7.78 2.77 3.85
C VAL A 299 8.71 3.86 4.36
N ILE A 300 8.14 4.91 4.97
CA ILE A 300 8.91 5.95 5.67
C ILE A 300 8.54 5.86 7.15
N LEU A 301 9.57 5.78 8.00
CA LEU A 301 9.44 5.55 9.44
C LEU A 301 10.24 6.60 10.22
N PRO A 302 9.96 6.84 11.51
CA PRO A 302 10.87 7.56 12.38
C PRO A 302 12.20 6.82 12.53
N ALA A 303 13.28 7.56 12.75
CA ALA A 303 14.60 6.97 12.97
C ALA A 303 14.74 6.26 14.33
N SER A 304 13.98 6.70 15.34
CA SER A 304 13.94 6.14 16.69
C SER A 304 12.53 6.16 17.26
N ASP A 305 12.37 5.54 18.43
CA ASP A 305 11.13 5.49 19.21
C ASP A 305 10.94 6.68 20.18
N GLU A 306 11.84 7.66 20.15
CA GLU A 306 11.72 8.86 20.95
C GLU A 306 10.47 9.67 20.54
N PRO A 307 9.64 10.15 21.50
CA PRO A 307 8.41 10.89 21.19
C PRO A 307 8.64 12.12 20.29
N ASP A 308 9.75 12.80 20.53
CA ASP A 308 10.16 14.02 19.82
C ASP A 308 11.04 13.73 18.60
N GLU A 309 11.15 12.47 18.17
CA GLU A 309 11.93 12.11 16.98
C GLU A 309 11.41 12.85 15.74
N THR A 310 12.30 13.53 15.03
CA THR A 310 11.96 14.28 13.81
C THR A 310 12.69 13.75 12.58
N GLU A 311 13.70 12.90 12.77
CA GLU A 311 14.39 12.21 11.71
C GLU A 311 13.50 11.10 11.15
N LEU A 312 13.47 11.02 9.82
CA LEU A 312 12.72 10.01 9.09
C LEU A 312 13.69 9.14 8.29
N VAL A 313 13.33 7.89 8.10
CA VAL A 313 14.12 6.88 7.40
C VAL A 313 13.29 6.24 6.30
N PHE A 314 13.87 6.12 5.11
CA PHE A 314 13.30 5.38 4.00
C PHE A 314 13.68 3.90 4.14
N PHE A 315 12.68 3.03 4.26
CA PHE A 315 12.89 1.61 4.54
C PHE A 315 12.31 0.77 3.40
N LEU A 316 13.15 -0.07 2.79
CA LEU A 316 12.74 -0.98 1.71
C LEU A 316 12.17 -2.26 2.32
N LEU A 317 11.03 -2.71 1.80
CA LEU A 317 10.38 -3.98 2.17
C LEU A 317 10.69 -5.10 1.16
N THR A 318 11.50 -4.81 0.14
CA THR A 318 11.91 -5.78 -0.87
C THR A 318 13.28 -5.42 -1.42
N THR A 319 14.05 -6.45 -1.76
CA THR A 319 15.32 -6.31 -2.47
C THR A 319 15.11 -6.00 -3.96
N ASP A 320 13.96 -6.40 -4.53
CA ASP A 320 13.58 -6.06 -5.90
C ASP A 320 12.98 -4.65 -5.97
N ILE A 321 13.87 -3.65 -6.10
CA ILE A 321 13.49 -2.27 -6.39
C ILE A 321 13.28 -2.00 -7.88
N GLY A 322 13.43 -3.02 -8.74
CA GLY A 322 13.25 -2.93 -10.19
C GLY A 322 14.47 -2.42 -10.97
N PRO A 323 14.64 -2.86 -12.24
CA PRO A 323 15.88 -2.70 -13.00
C PRO A 323 16.23 -1.23 -13.34
N ARG A 324 15.21 -0.38 -13.53
CA ARG A 324 15.44 1.05 -13.78
C ARG A 324 16.00 1.77 -12.55
N ARG A 325 15.73 1.28 -11.35
CA ARG A 325 16.11 1.93 -10.09
C ARG A 325 17.46 1.44 -9.59
N THR A 326 17.75 0.14 -9.73
CA THR A 326 19.05 -0.45 -9.38
C THR A 326 20.23 0.20 -10.13
N ALA A 327 20.00 0.73 -11.33
CA ALA A 327 21.02 1.44 -12.11
C ALA A 327 21.46 2.78 -11.50
N VAL A 328 20.56 3.47 -10.77
CA VAL A 328 20.84 4.78 -10.17
C VAL A 328 21.11 4.66 -8.67
N TRP A 329 20.37 3.79 -7.99
CA TRP A 329 20.49 3.56 -6.55
C TRP A 329 20.39 2.06 -6.25
N GLY A 330 21.41 1.50 -5.61
CA GLY A 330 21.36 0.13 -5.10
C GLY A 330 20.48 0.02 -3.86
N HIS A 331 20.01 -1.20 -3.56
CA HIS A 331 19.25 -1.53 -2.34
C HIS A 331 19.96 -1.00 -1.08
N GLU A 332 21.24 -1.33 -0.92
CA GLU A 332 22.08 -0.93 0.23
C GLU A 332 22.19 0.58 0.42
N ALA A 333 22.06 1.36 -0.66
CA ALA A 333 22.16 2.82 -0.60
C ALA A 333 20.82 3.50 -0.23
N LEU A 334 19.71 2.78 -0.34
CA LEU A 334 18.35 3.29 -0.08
C LEU A 334 17.74 2.72 1.19
N HIS A 335 17.96 1.45 1.49
CA HIS A 335 17.39 0.80 2.66
C HIS A 335 17.97 1.43 3.93
N GLY A 336 17.10 1.91 4.82
CA GLY A 336 17.52 2.56 6.06
C GLY A 336 18.09 3.97 5.87
N ARG A 337 17.94 4.57 4.67
CA ARG A 337 18.50 5.89 4.39
C ARG A 337 17.72 6.98 5.13
N LYS A 338 18.41 7.79 5.94
CA LYS A 338 17.84 8.97 6.58
C LYS A 338 17.42 10.02 5.55
N LEU A 339 16.24 10.59 5.71
CA LEU A 339 15.77 11.72 4.90
C LEU A 339 16.44 13.01 5.40
N VAL A 340 16.91 13.83 4.48
CA VAL A 340 17.53 15.14 4.78
C VAL A 340 16.68 16.24 4.15
N PHE A 341 16.08 17.09 4.97
CA PHE A 341 15.21 18.18 4.53
C PHE A 341 16.00 19.51 4.44
N ILE A 342 15.57 20.42 3.57
CA ILE A 342 16.20 21.75 3.44
C ILE A 342 15.92 22.63 4.66
N ASN A 343 14.73 22.49 5.25
CA ASN A 343 14.28 23.26 6.40
C ASN A 343 13.75 22.34 7.50
N ASP A 344 13.20 22.91 8.57
CA ASP A 344 12.68 22.17 9.72
C ASP A 344 11.29 21.56 9.48
N TYR A 345 10.70 21.78 8.30
CA TYR A 345 9.39 21.24 8.00
C TYR A 345 9.45 19.73 7.77
N ARG A 346 8.49 19.00 8.34
CA ARG A 346 8.38 17.53 8.22
C ARG A 346 6.96 17.13 7.82
N PRO A 347 6.80 16.04 7.05
CA PRO A 347 5.49 15.45 6.84
C PRO A 347 4.87 15.01 8.17
N GLY A 348 3.55 15.02 8.24
CA GLY A 348 2.83 14.66 9.46
C GLY A 348 2.97 13.18 9.76
N LYS A 349 3.46 12.84 10.97
CA LYS A 349 3.66 11.46 11.44
C LYS A 349 2.43 10.57 11.23
N ARG A 350 1.22 11.08 11.45
CA ARG A 350 -0.04 10.33 11.24
C ARG A 350 -0.25 9.85 9.79
N TYR A 351 0.13 10.65 8.80
CA TYR A 351 -0.04 10.29 7.39
C TYR A 351 0.98 9.23 6.98
N LEU A 352 2.22 9.38 7.46
CA LEU A 352 3.26 8.37 7.26
C LEU A 352 2.90 7.05 7.94
N TYR A 353 2.40 7.09 9.17
CA TYR A 353 1.95 5.91 9.91
C TYR A 353 0.83 5.18 9.17
N PHE A 354 -0.20 5.92 8.72
CA PHE A 354 -1.27 5.35 7.91
C PHE A 354 -0.74 4.72 6.61
N LYS A 355 0.12 5.41 5.86
CA LYS A 355 0.73 4.88 4.62
C LYS A 355 1.53 3.61 4.90
N ALA A 356 2.31 3.57 6.00
CA ALA A 356 3.09 2.40 6.39
C ALA A 356 2.19 1.19 6.69
N ILE A 357 1.14 1.38 7.48
CA ILE A 357 0.14 0.33 7.78
C ILE A 357 -0.52 -0.17 6.50
N MET A 358 -1.04 0.74 5.68
CA MET A 358 -1.72 0.37 4.44
C MET A 358 -0.79 -0.33 3.48
N THR A 359 0.50 0.01 3.46
CA THR A 359 1.52 -0.72 2.71
C THR A 359 1.69 -2.14 3.23
N LEU A 360 1.82 -2.36 4.54
CA LEU A 360 1.96 -3.70 5.13
C LEU A 360 0.71 -4.57 4.88
N LEU A 361 -0.48 -4.01 5.08
CA LEU A 361 -1.73 -4.72 4.83
C LEU A 361 -1.92 -5.09 3.35
N ARG A 362 -1.53 -4.20 2.43
CA ARG A 362 -1.57 -4.49 0.98
C ARG A 362 -0.61 -5.62 0.60
N ARG A 363 0.61 -5.61 1.14
CA ARG A 363 1.57 -6.71 0.91
C ARG A 363 1.07 -8.04 1.44
N ARG A 364 0.46 -8.04 2.62
CA ARG A 364 -0.17 -9.23 3.20
C ARG A 364 -1.29 -9.76 2.33
N ARG A 365 -2.20 -8.88 1.88
CA ARG A 365 -3.33 -9.26 1.01
C ARG A 365 -2.86 -9.82 -0.34
N ALA A 366 -1.81 -9.24 -0.91
CA ALA A 366 -1.21 -9.71 -2.16
C ALA A 366 -0.25 -10.90 -1.98
N GLU A 367 -0.12 -11.43 -0.75
CA GLU A 367 0.74 -12.55 -0.40
C GLU A 367 2.18 -12.44 -0.90
N VAL A 368 2.71 -11.21 -0.95
CA VAL A 368 4.07 -10.95 -1.46
C VAL A 368 5.08 -11.74 -0.65
N ASP A 369 6.06 -12.36 -1.31
CA ASP A 369 7.12 -13.11 -0.64
C ASP A 369 7.73 -12.33 0.53
N GLY A 370 7.81 -12.97 1.70
CA GLY A 370 8.37 -12.37 2.92
C GLY A 370 7.42 -11.45 3.68
N HIS A 371 6.15 -11.28 3.27
CA HIS A 371 5.23 -10.33 3.92
C HIS A 371 5.00 -10.58 5.43
N TRP A 372 5.10 -11.83 5.88
CA TRP A 372 5.04 -12.16 7.32
C TRP A 372 6.27 -11.64 8.08
N ASN A 373 7.42 -11.67 7.41
CA ASN A 373 8.68 -11.20 7.97
C ASN A 373 8.79 -9.67 7.88
N ASP A 374 8.01 -8.98 7.04
CA ASP A 374 8.06 -7.51 6.94
C ASP A 374 7.91 -6.87 8.32
N LEU A 375 6.90 -7.30 9.11
CA LEU A 375 6.72 -6.80 10.47
C LEU A 375 7.89 -7.15 11.38
N GLU A 376 8.44 -8.36 11.26
CA GLU A 376 9.53 -8.82 12.12
C GLU A 376 10.84 -8.07 11.84
N GLN A 377 11.14 -7.84 10.57
CA GLN A 377 12.31 -7.12 10.04
C GLN A 377 12.23 -5.61 10.25
N LEU A 378 11.01 -5.08 10.37
CA LEU A 378 10.81 -3.68 10.66
C LEU A 378 11.36 -3.31 12.06
N PRO A 379 11.97 -2.12 12.20
CA PRO A 379 12.42 -1.60 13.49
C PRO A 379 11.29 -1.61 14.54
N SER A 380 11.64 -1.69 15.82
CA SER A 380 10.67 -1.70 16.94
C SER A 380 9.67 -0.54 16.85
N ILE A 381 10.12 0.63 16.40
CA ILE A 381 9.26 1.80 16.25
C ILE A 381 8.11 1.57 15.26
N ALA A 382 8.29 0.78 14.22
CA ALA A 382 7.22 0.50 13.25
C ALA A 382 6.11 -0.39 13.84
N LYS A 383 6.41 -1.11 14.95
CA LYS A 383 5.47 -1.98 15.66
C LYS A 383 4.63 -1.22 16.69
N MET A 384 4.96 0.05 16.95
CA MET A 384 4.26 0.90 17.91
C MET A 384 3.51 2.03 17.18
N MET A 385 2.49 2.59 17.81
CA MET A 385 1.83 3.79 17.29
C MET A 385 2.70 5.02 17.61
N TRP A 386 3.36 5.56 16.59
CA TRP A 386 4.26 6.73 16.70
C TRP A 386 3.65 8.03 16.20
N ALA A 387 2.38 8.00 15.83
CA ALA A 387 1.59 9.20 15.61
C ALA A 387 1.06 9.70 16.97
N SER A 388 1.09 11.01 17.22
CA SER A 388 0.66 11.63 18.49
C SER A 388 -0.71 11.09 18.95
N PRO A 389 -0.89 10.59 20.17
CA PRO A 389 -2.18 10.06 20.62
C PRO A 389 -3.28 11.10 20.43
N GLY A 390 -4.37 10.74 19.76
CA GLY A 390 -5.51 11.62 19.52
C GLY A 390 -6.76 10.81 19.15
N PRO A 391 -7.90 11.47 18.89
CA PRO A 391 -9.16 10.79 18.55
C PRO A 391 -9.16 10.02 17.21
N TYR A 392 -7.98 9.89 16.59
CA TYR A 392 -7.75 9.49 15.22
C TYR A 392 -7.01 8.13 15.17
N LEU A 393 -7.19 7.36 14.09
CA LEU A 393 -6.65 5.98 13.95
C LEU A 393 -6.80 5.10 15.20
N ARG A 394 -8.00 5.08 15.79
CA ARG A 394 -8.32 4.23 16.95
C ARG A 394 -7.94 2.76 16.67
N ASN A 395 -7.52 2.03 17.71
CA ASN A 395 -7.19 0.59 17.61
C ASN A 395 -8.29 -0.22 16.91
N SER A 396 -9.55 0.16 17.09
CA SER A 396 -10.68 -0.44 16.39
C SER A 396 -10.68 -0.25 14.88
N ILE A 397 -10.28 0.95 14.40
CA ILE A 397 -10.14 1.26 12.98
C ILE A 397 -9.00 0.44 12.40
N LEU A 398 -7.85 0.42 13.08
CA LEU A 398 -6.67 -0.35 12.66
C LEU A 398 -6.97 -1.85 12.62
N TYR A 399 -7.63 -2.37 13.64
CA TYR A 399 -8.09 -3.75 13.67
C TYR A 399 -9.04 -4.04 12.50
N ARG A 400 -10.01 -3.17 12.22
CA ARG A 400 -10.92 -3.38 11.08
C ARG A 400 -10.19 -3.30 9.75
N PHE A 401 -9.27 -2.35 9.55
CA PHE A 401 -8.44 -2.33 8.34
C PHE A 401 -7.66 -3.63 8.18
N SER A 402 -7.09 -4.16 9.26
CA SER A 402 -6.35 -5.42 9.17
C SER A 402 -7.24 -6.60 8.73
N ARG A 403 -8.50 -6.61 9.17
CA ARG A 403 -9.52 -7.60 8.78
C ARG A 403 -10.00 -7.44 7.35
N GLU A 404 -10.29 -6.20 6.93
CA GLU A 404 -10.96 -5.92 5.65
C GLU A 404 -9.95 -5.70 4.51
N VAL A 405 -8.89 -4.90 4.76
CA VAL A 405 -7.84 -4.59 3.78
C VAL A 405 -6.78 -5.67 3.75
N GLY A 406 -6.36 -6.16 4.91
CA GLY A 406 -5.32 -7.18 5.03
C GLY A 406 -5.84 -8.63 4.97
N CYS A 407 -7.16 -8.81 4.94
CA CYS A 407 -7.81 -10.12 4.98
C CYS A 407 -7.33 -11.01 6.16
N LEU A 408 -6.85 -10.41 7.25
CA LEU A 408 -6.26 -11.14 8.37
C LEU A 408 -7.35 -11.88 9.16
N THR A 409 -7.05 -13.06 9.71
CA THR A 409 -7.94 -13.72 10.68
C THR A 409 -8.05 -12.87 11.96
N LYS A 410 -9.06 -13.11 12.83
CA LYS A 410 -9.16 -12.40 14.12
C LYS A 410 -7.88 -12.60 14.95
N LYS A 411 -7.35 -13.83 14.95
CA LYS A 411 -6.11 -14.19 15.63
C LYS A 411 -4.90 -13.44 15.03
N ASP A 412 -4.82 -13.37 13.71
CA ASP A 412 -3.69 -12.70 13.06
C ASP A 412 -3.77 -11.18 13.19
N ALA A 413 -4.97 -10.59 13.14
CA ALA A 413 -5.18 -9.18 13.42
C ALA A 413 -4.74 -8.83 14.86
N ASN A 414 -5.10 -9.65 15.84
CA ASN A 414 -4.65 -9.48 17.23
C ASN A 414 -3.13 -9.57 17.33
N ARG A 415 -2.52 -10.57 16.69
CA ARG A 415 -1.07 -10.73 16.64
C ARG A 415 -0.39 -9.53 15.96
N PHE A 416 -0.96 -9.04 14.86
CA PHE A 416 -0.43 -7.92 14.07
C PHE A 416 -0.37 -6.63 14.89
N TRP A 417 -1.41 -6.37 15.68
CA TRP A 417 -1.50 -5.14 16.49
C TRP A 417 -1.04 -5.30 17.94
N GLY A 418 -0.70 -6.52 18.37
CA GLY A 418 -0.43 -6.81 19.78
C GLY A 418 -1.62 -6.50 20.69
N LEU A 419 -2.85 -6.62 20.19
CA LEU A 419 -4.07 -6.29 20.92
C LEU A 419 -4.72 -7.55 21.52
N ASP A 420 -5.23 -7.43 22.75
CA ASP A 420 -6.27 -8.34 23.23
C ASP A 420 -7.64 -7.85 22.72
N THR A 421 -8.36 -8.70 21.98
CA THR A 421 -9.62 -8.33 21.32
C THR A 421 -10.72 -7.89 22.27
N GLU A 422 -10.72 -8.41 23.50
CA GLU A 422 -11.75 -8.04 24.49
C GLU A 422 -11.56 -6.57 24.90
N GLU A 423 -10.31 -6.14 25.14
CA GLU A 423 -9.98 -4.76 25.53
C GLU A 423 -10.14 -3.77 24.36
N ALA A 424 -9.72 -4.14 23.15
CA ALA A 424 -9.77 -3.24 22.00
C ALA A 424 -11.21 -2.84 21.58
N PHE A 425 -12.19 -3.70 21.87
CA PHE A 425 -13.59 -3.49 21.51
C PHE A 425 -14.47 -3.01 22.66
N ALA A 426 -14.06 -3.19 23.92
CA ALA A 426 -14.84 -2.79 25.10
C ALA A 426 -15.16 -1.29 25.17
N GLY A 427 -14.38 -0.44 24.48
CA GLY A 427 -14.59 1.02 24.45
C GLY A 427 -15.35 1.57 23.25
N LEU A 428 -15.85 0.74 22.33
CA LEU A 428 -16.44 1.23 21.07
C LEU A 428 -17.94 1.44 21.15
N SER A 429 -18.37 2.64 20.77
CA SER A 429 -19.77 2.92 20.49
C SER A 429 -20.23 2.12 19.25
N LEU A 430 -21.54 1.82 19.18
CA LEU A 430 -22.17 1.27 17.98
C LEU A 430 -21.95 2.17 16.74
N GLU A 431 -21.85 3.48 16.96
CA GLU A 431 -21.55 4.45 15.91
C GLU A 431 -20.11 4.30 15.41
N ASP A 432 -19.14 4.11 16.29
CA ASP A 432 -17.74 3.86 15.91
C ASP A 432 -17.64 2.64 15.00
N ASN A 433 -18.36 1.55 15.30
CA ASN A 433 -18.35 0.36 14.46
C ASN A 433 -18.91 0.61 13.04
N LYS A 434 -19.91 1.49 12.87
CA LYS A 434 -20.42 1.84 11.54
C LYS A 434 -19.44 2.73 10.79
N THR A 435 -18.90 3.74 11.48
CA THR A 435 -17.91 4.67 10.92
C THR A 435 -16.67 3.90 10.48
N VAL A 436 -16.12 3.04 11.33
CA VAL A 436 -14.98 2.18 11.02
C VAL A 436 -15.22 1.32 9.79
N GLY A 437 -16.41 0.72 9.65
CA GLY A 437 -16.75 -0.09 8.48
C GLY A 437 -16.78 0.73 7.18
N ALA A 438 -17.39 1.91 7.22
CA ALA A 438 -17.42 2.82 6.08
C ALA A 438 -16.02 3.33 5.70
N LEU A 439 -15.17 3.62 6.69
CA LEU A 439 -13.78 4.03 6.49
C LEU A 439 -12.94 2.91 5.89
N ALA A 440 -13.13 1.66 6.33
CA ALA A 440 -12.43 0.50 5.77
C ALA A 440 -12.79 0.27 4.32
N ALA A 441 -14.07 0.40 3.98
CA ALA A 441 -14.52 0.35 2.60
C ALA A 441 -13.89 1.49 1.77
N GLN A 442 -13.92 2.73 2.24
CA GLN A 442 -13.38 3.88 1.50
C GLN A 442 -11.84 3.89 1.39
N ALA A 443 -11.12 3.54 2.46
CA ALA A 443 -9.66 3.42 2.41
C ALA A 443 -9.22 2.30 1.48
N SER A 444 -9.99 1.20 1.42
CA SER A 444 -9.86 0.19 0.38
C SER A 444 -10.09 0.86 -0.97
N SER A 445 -11.25 1.45 -1.24
CA SER A 445 -11.56 2.15 -2.50
C SER A 445 -10.56 3.24 -2.91
N ALA A 446 -9.80 3.78 -1.95
CA ALA A 446 -8.84 4.85 -2.18
C ALA A 446 -7.46 4.34 -2.61
N ALA A 447 -6.95 3.33 -1.90
CA ALA A 447 -5.84 2.53 -2.43
C ALA A 447 -6.21 2.01 -3.83
N LEU A 448 -7.51 1.72 -3.99
CA LEU A 448 -8.36 1.32 -5.13
C LEU A 448 -8.13 1.96 -6.53
N ALA A 449 -7.76 3.24 -6.57
CA ALA A 449 -8.11 4.13 -7.69
C ALA A 449 -6.90 4.76 -8.41
N THR A 450 -5.68 4.31 -8.11
CA THR A 450 -4.42 4.95 -8.54
C THR A 450 -4.01 4.79 -10.01
N LYS A 451 -4.78 4.14 -10.90
CA LYS A 451 -4.28 3.86 -12.28
C LYS A 451 -5.16 4.17 -13.50
N SER A 452 -6.38 4.65 -13.37
CA SER A 452 -7.28 4.77 -14.56
C SER A 452 -7.10 6.05 -15.41
N GLY A 453 -5.89 6.59 -15.57
CA GLY A 453 -5.74 7.93 -16.16
C GLY A 453 -4.60 8.19 -17.15
N LYS A 454 -3.82 7.19 -17.60
CA LYS A 454 -2.62 7.51 -18.42
C LYS A 454 -2.44 6.84 -19.78
N ASP A 455 -3.33 5.97 -20.23
CA ASP A 455 -3.11 5.23 -21.50
C ASP A 455 -4.13 5.53 -22.62
N SER A 456 -4.73 6.72 -22.64
CA SER A 456 -5.53 7.15 -23.80
C SER A 456 -5.49 8.66 -24.04
N GLN A 457 -4.33 9.19 -24.41
CA GLN A 457 -4.24 10.32 -25.32
C GLN A 457 -2.94 10.20 -26.11
N GLY A 458 -3.10 10.15 -27.43
CA GLY A 458 -2.03 9.91 -28.38
C GLY A 458 -0.99 11.02 -28.40
N GLU A 459 0.14 10.69 -29.00
CA GLU A 459 1.13 11.63 -29.51
C GLU A 459 0.44 12.64 -30.43
N GLU A 460 0.04 13.79 -29.88
CA GLU A 460 -0.04 15.02 -30.63
C GLU A 460 1.17 15.86 -30.21
N THR A 461 2.09 16.00 -31.15
CA THR A 461 3.12 17.03 -31.19
C THR A 461 2.52 18.39 -30.87
N GLU A 462 2.83 18.92 -29.68
CA GLU A 462 2.54 20.32 -29.33
C GLU A 462 3.46 21.24 -30.13
N SER A 463 2.90 21.73 -31.24
CA SER A 463 3.31 22.96 -31.89
C SER A 463 3.09 24.12 -30.92
N GLU A 464 4.14 24.90 -30.71
CA GLU A 464 4.21 26.14 -29.93
C GLU A 464 2.99 27.06 -30.14
N GLY A 465 2.11 27.10 -29.14
CA GLY A 465 1.06 28.11 -28.98
C GLY A 465 1.46 29.06 -27.86
N ARG A 466 2.20 30.10 -28.21
CA ARG A 466 2.60 31.21 -27.33
C ARG A 466 1.36 32.01 -26.92
N GLU A 467 0.74 31.67 -25.80
CA GLU A 467 -0.26 32.53 -25.18
C GLU A 467 0.43 33.53 -24.23
N ASP A 468 0.41 34.76 -24.70
CA ASP A 468 0.78 36.00 -24.03
C ASP A 468 0.00 36.14 -22.70
N MET A 469 0.64 35.76 -21.60
CA MET A 469 0.10 35.99 -20.26
C MET A 469 0.24 37.47 -19.94
N GLY A 470 -0.86 38.18 -20.15
CA GLY A 470 -1.06 39.57 -19.78
C GLY A 470 -0.54 39.88 -18.38
N GLU A 471 0.31 40.90 -18.37
CA GLU A 471 0.81 41.69 -17.25
C GLU A 471 -0.36 42.02 -16.31
N TYR A 472 -0.42 41.36 -15.15
CA TYR A 472 -1.29 41.80 -14.05
C TYR A 472 -0.54 42.92 -13.34
N ASP A 473 -0.91 44.15 -13.69
CA ASP A 473 -0.48 45.37 -13.00
C ASP A 473 -0.80 45.31 -11.51
N ASP A 474 0.21 45.70 -10.74
CA ASP A 474 0.17 45.92 -9.30
C ASP A 474 -0.93 46.90 -8.91
N ASP A 475 -1.90 46.44 -8.11
CA ASP A 475 -2.84 47.31 -7.42
C ASP A 475 -2.26 47.68 -6.03
N PRO A 476 -1.98 48.97 -5.74
CA PRO A 476 -1.38 49.39 -4.49
C PRO A 476 -2.44 49.42 -3.38
N PHE A 477 -2.22 48.58 -2.36
CA PHE A 477 -3.01 48.61 -1.14
C PHE A 477 -2.79 49.96 -0.42
N ILE A 478 -3.80 50.83 -0.49
CA ILE A 478 -3.90 52.07 0.28
C ILE A 478 -4.11 51.69 1.74
N GLY A 479 -3.22 52.17 2.61
CA GLY A 479 -3.46 52.26 4.04
C GLY A 479 -4.23 53.53 4.38
N GLU A 480 -5.26 53.38 5.20
CA GLU A 480 -5.62 54.25 6.34
C GLU A 480 -6.50 53.47 7.32
#